data_AF-A0A167QPR1-F1
#
_entry.id   AF-A0A167QPR1-F1
#
_cell.length_a   1.000
_cell.length_b   1.000
_cell.length_c   1.000
_cell.angle_alpha   90.00
_cell.angle_beta   90.00
_cell.angle_gamma   90.00
#
_symmetry.space_group_name_H-M   'P 1'
#
loop_
_entity.id
_entity.type
_entity.pdbx_description
1 polymer ?
#
loop_
_entity_poly.entity_id
_entity_poly.type
_entity_poly.pdbx_seq_one_letter_code
_entity_poly.pdbx_strand_id
1 'polypeptide(L)'
;MIKGPCATPELAALKYVAEHTSIPVPKVFNTHYHDGDLYIEMEIIRGMNLEAAWYHSHLSQDQKKDIIAEVAGHISQLRKLEPPREGMVASASLGEAMDHRVGSCTFGPFTSHKGFHSYLRANAPIEDCNEVFGPEVTECHSRHYRSCFTHADIAPRNIMVDDGKVSAIVDWQFGGWYPEYWEYTKAHYGQIDRPEWYDGLEDAMERYDDELRAEQTLWRRLDEPQLLWRGKEHLTPSLDLA
;
A
#
# COMPACT_ATOMS: atom_id res chain seq x y z
N MET A 1 -0.16 15.48 18.51
CA MET A 1 -1.58 15.07 18.45
C MET A 1 -1.70 13.64 18.93
N ILE A 2 -2.91 13.17 19.25
CA ILE A 2 -3.16 11.75 19.51
C ILE A 2 -4.06 11.24 18.37
N LYS A 3 -3.57 10.30 17.56
CA LYS A 3 -4.35 9.59 16.53
C LYS A 3 -4.86 8.28 17.11
N GLY A 4 -6.13 7.95 16.89
CA GLY A 4 -6.63 6.61 17.16
C GLY A 4 -8.16 6.49 17.05
N PRO A 5 -8.70 5.27 17.09
CA PRO A 5 -7.95 4.02 17.22
C PRO A 5 -7.09 3.73 15.97
N CYS A 6 -5.87 3.24 16.19
CA CYS A 6 -4.89 2.93 15.15
C CYS A 6 -4.67 1.42 15.04
N ALA A 7 -4.41 0.94 13.83
CA ALA A 7 -3.99 -0.44 13.64
C ALA A 7 -2.54 -0.62 14.16
N THR A 8 -2.25 -1.75 14.82
CA THR A 8 -0.87 -2.07 15.25
C THR A 8 0.16 -2.01 14.11
N PRO A 9 -0.17 -2.47 12.87
CA PRO A 9 0.69 -2.27 11.69
C PRO A 9 1.10 -0.82 11.43
N GLU A 10 0.26 0.17 11.72
CA GLU A 10 0.60 1.58 11.48
C GLU A 10 1.79 2.02 12.32
N LEU A 11 1.78 1.69 13.62
CA LEU A 11 2.87 2.01 14.53
C LEU A 11 4.17 1.31 14.12
N ALA A 12 4.08 0.04 13.72
CA ALA A 12 5.22 -0.73 13.27
C ALA A 12 5.83 -0.14 11.99
N ALA A 13 4.99 0.22 11.01
CA ALA A 13 5.42 0.83 9.77
C ALA A 13 6.08 2.19 10.00
N LEU A 14 5.49 3.07 10.80
CA LEU A 14 6.07 4.37 11.17
C LEU A 14 7.48 4.22 11.77
N LYS A 15 7.63 3.31 12.75
CA LYS A 15 8.93 3.06 13.39
C LYS A 15 9.94 2.49 12.40
N TYR A 16 9.53 1.50 11.61
CA TYR A 16 10.40 0.84 10.64
C TYR A 16 10.93 1.83 9.59
N VAL A 17 10.05 2.65 9.01
CA VAL A 17 10.40 3.65 8.02
C VAL A 17 11.32 4.73 8.60
N ALA A 18 11.03 5.22 9.82
CA ALA A 18 11.85 6.22 10.50
C ALA A 18 13.28 5.71 10.80
N GLU A 19 13.44 4.41 11.08
CA GLU A 19 14.74 3.81 11.39
C GLU A 19 15.57 3.47 10.14
N HIS A 20 14.92 3.12 9.03
CA HIS A 20 15.60 2.55 7.87
C HIS A 20 15.67 3.47 6.65
N THR A 21 15.03 4.64 6.68
CA THR A 21 14.97 5.56 5.55
C THR A 21 15.18 7.01 5.98
N SER A 22 15.33 7.91 5.00
CA SER A 22 15.30 9.35 5.24
C SER A 22 13.91 9.96 4.99
N ILE A 23 12.89 9.13 4.85
CA ILE A 23 11.53 9.59 4.55
C ILE A 23 11.02 10.35 5.78
N PRO A 24 10.55 11.60 5.63
CA PRO A 24 9.98 12.32 6.75
C PRO A 24 8.67 11.64 7.13
N VAL A 25 8.56 11.18 8.38
CA VAL A 25 7.36 10.62 8.98
C VAL A 25 7.12 11.26 10.33
N PRO A 26 5.86 11.34 10.83
CA PRO A 26 5.59 11.91 12.15
C PRO A 26 6.37 11.20 13.25
N LYS A 27 7.12 11.95 14.05
CA LYS A 27 7.79 11.38 15.21
C LYS A 27 6.77 10.85 16.21
N VAL A 28 6.87 9.56 16.54
CA VAL A 28 6.09 8.95 17.62
C VAL A 28 6.70 9.35 18.96
N PHE A 29 5.91 9.98 19.82
CA PHE A 29 6.31 10.36 21.18
C PHE A 29 5.93 9.31 22.21
N ASN A 30 4.71 8.77 22.12
CA ASN A 30 4.21 7.77 23.05
C ASN A 30 3.06 6.94 22.43
N THR A 31 2.71 5.84 23.08
CA THR A 31 1.55 5.00 22.73
C THR A 31 0.65 4.84 23.95
N HIS A 32 -0.64 4.99 23.74
CA HIS A 32 -1.67 4.87 24.76
C HIS A 32 -2.62 3.72 24.38
N TYR A 33 -3.16 3.03 25.38
CA TYR A 33 -4.15 1.98 25.17
C TYR A 33 -5.40 2.29 25.98
N HIS A 34 -6.54 2.34 25.29
CA HIS A 34 -7.85 2.56 25.90
C HIS A 34 -8.81 1.51 25.36
N ASP A 35 -9.46 0.75 26.26
CA ASP A 35 -10.37 -0.34 25.91
C ASP A 35 -9.81 -1.38 24.91
N GLY A 36 -8.49 -1.57 24.92
CA GLY A 36 -7.77 -2.49 24.04
C GLY A 36 -7.33 -1.86 22.71
N ASP A 37 -7.80 -0.66 22.38
CA ASP A 37 -7.43 0.05 21.16
C ASP A 37 -6.15 0.87 21.33
N LEU A 38 -5.33 0.88 20.29
CA LEU A 38 -4.08 1.63 20.23
C LEU A 38 -4.34 3.09 19.83
N TYR A 39 -3.76 4.01 20.58
CA TYR A 39 -3.69 5.43 20.25
C TYR A 39 -2.23 5.87 20.20
N ILE A 40 -1.84 6.58 19.14
CA ILE A 40 -0.46 7.01 18.92
C ILE A 40 -0.36 8.51 19.18
N GLU A 41 0.44 8.90 20.17
CA GLU A 41 0.83 10.29 20.38
C GLU A 41 2.04 10.61 19.49
N MET A 42 1.85 11.54 18.56
CA MET A 42 2.83 11.84 17.53
C MET A 42 2.92 13.33 17.22
N GLU A 43 4.00 13.70 16.53
CA GLU A 43 4.26 15.03 16.01
C GLU A 43 3.10 15.58 15.19
N ILE A 44 2.79 16.85 15.38
CA ILE A 44 1.89 17.58 14.47
C ILE A 44 2.75 18.11 13.34
N ILE A 45 2.53 17.61 12.13
CA ILE A 45 3.23 18.06 10.95
C ILE A 45 2.73 19.44 10.55
N ARG A 46 3.66 20.37 10.30
CA ARG A 46 3.36 21.71 9.81
C ARG A 46 2.96 21.68 8.33
N GLY A 47 2.15 22.66 7.94
CA GLY A 47 1.65 22.79 6.58
C GLY A 47 0.27 22.16 6.41
N MET A 48 -0.01 21.68 5.20
CA MET A 48 -1.28 21.04 4.85
C MET A 48 -1.04 19.79 4.00
N ASN A 49 -2.06 18.96 3.81
CA ASN A 49 -1.92 17.84 2.88
C ASN A 49 -1.81 18.36 1.43
N LEU A 50 -1.13 17.59 0.59
CA LEU A 50 -0.84 17.91 -0.79
C LEU A 50 -2.13 18.07 -1.59
N GLU A 51 -3.15 17.27 -1.30
CA GLU A 51 -4.48 17.39 -1.90
C GLU A 51 -5.09 18.79 -1.77
N ALA A 52 -5.09 19.35 -0.56
CA ALA A 52 -5.58 20.70 -0.29
C ALA A 52 -4.69 21.76 -0.95
N ALA A 53 -3.36 21.62 -0.86
CA ALA A 53 -2.41 22.54 -1.48
C ALA A 53 -2.57 22.60 -3.01
N TRP A 54 -2.83 21.44 -3.63
CA TRP A 54 -3.06 21.32 -5.07
C TRP A 54 -4.38 21.98 -5.48
N TYR A 55 -5.47 21.70 -4.77
CA TYR A 55 -6.81 22.21 -5.10
C TYR A 55 -6.92 23.71 -4.91
N HIS A 56 -6.30 24.25 -3.86
CA HIS A 56 -6.34 25.68 -3.55
C HIS A 56 -5.28 26.51 -4.28
N SER A 57 -4.61 25.94 -5.29
CA SER A 57 -3.59 26.62 -6.11
C SER A 57 -2.47 27.24 -5.26
N HIS A 58 -2.07 26.57 -4.18
CA HIS A 58 -0.95 26.98 -3.33
C HIS A 58 0.42 26.53 -3.87
N LEU A 59 0.43 25.76 -4.96
CA LEU A 59 1.63 25.20 -5.57
C LEU A 59 1.79 25.71 -7.00
N SER A 60 2.99 26.16 -7.33
CA SER A 60 3.41 26.37 -8.71
C SER A 60 3.56 25.04 -9.45
N GLN A 61 3.61 25.10 -10.78
CA GLN A 61 3.85 23.92 -11.60
C GLN A 61 5.22 23.27 -11.33
N ASP A 62 6.23 24.08 -11.02
CA ASP A 62 7.56 23.57 -10.66
C ASP A 62 7.53 22.90 -9.28
N GLN A 63 6.84 23.48 -8.29
CA GLN A 63 6.68 22.87 -6.97
C GLN A 63 5.96 21.52 -7.05
N LYS A 64 4.92 21.41 -7.88
CA LYS A 64 4.22 20.12 -8.08
C LYS A 64 5.17 19.04 -8.62
N LYS A 65 5.98 19.39 -9.63
CA LYS A 65 6.97 18.47 -10.21
C LYS A 65 8.05 18.08 -9.19
N ASP A 66 8.55 19.05 -8.42
CA ASP A 66 9.53 18.80 -7.38
C ASP A 66 8.96 17.86 -6.30
N ILE A 67 7.73 18.08 -5.86
CA ILE A 67 7.03 17.22 -4.89
C ILE A 67 6.85 15.79 -5.45
N ILE A 68 6.43 15.65 -6.71
CA ILE A 68 6.31 14.33 -7.36
C ILE A 68 7.68 13.61 -7.38
N ALA A 69 8.75 14.33 -7.72
CA ALA A 69 10.10 13.77 -7.73
C ALA A 69 10.57 13.38 -6.31
N GLU A 70 10.26 14.18 -5.28
CA GLU A 70 10.52 13.84 -3.88
C GLU A 70 9.78 12.55 -3.47
N VAL A 71 8.50 12.43 -3.80
CA VAL A 71 7.68 11.23 -3.52
C VAL A 71 8.25 10.00 -4.23
N ALA A 72 8.61 10.10 -5.51
CA ALA A 72 9.24 9.00 -6.24
C ALA A 72 10.59 8.59 -5.63
N GLY A 73 11.36 9.58 -5.14
CA GLY A 73 12.57 9.36 -4.36
C GLY A 73 12.31 8.60 -3.07
N HIS A 74 11.24 8.92 -2.34
CA HIS A 74 10.83 8.19 -1.13
C HIS A 74 10.39 6.75 -1.44
N ILE A 75 9.56 6.53 -2.47
CA ILE A 75 9.18 5.18 -2.91
C ILE A 75 10.43 4.36 -3.29
N SER A 76 11.39 4.99 -3.96
CA SER A 76 12.67 4.34 -4.31
C SER A 76 13.50 3.96 -3.09
N GLN A 77 13.39 4.67 -1.96
CA GLN A 77 14.02 4.27 -0.70
C GLN A 77 13.32 3.04 -0.10
N LEU A 78 11.98 3.01 -0.08
CA LEU A 78 11.21 1.87 0.41
C LEU A 78 11.54 0.58 -0.37
N ARG A 79 11.66 0.68 -1.70
CA ARG A 79 12.00 -0.44 -2.60
C ARG A 79 13.42 -1.00 -2.41
N LYS A 80 14.30 -0.25 -1.74
CA LYS A 80 15.67 -0.70 -1.39
C LYS A 80 15.74 -1.41 -0.05
N LEU A 81 14.66 -1.40 0.74
CA LEU A 81 14.61 -2.15 1.99
C LEU A 81 14.56 -3.65 1.68
N GLU A 82 15.39 -4.43 2.36
CA GLU A 82 15.48 -5.87 2.15
C GLU A 82 14.35 -6.60 2.89
N PRO A 83 13.54 -7.43 2.20
CA PRO A 83 12.48 -8.19 2.85
C PRO A 83 13.07 -9.28 3.76
N PRO A 84 12.44 -9.58 4.91
CA PRO A 84 12.88 -10.70 5.76
C PRO A 84 12.80 -12.07 5.09
N ARG A 85 11.98 -12.19 4.03
CA ARG A 85 11.85 -13.36 3.18
C ARG A 85 11.36 -12.95 1.80
N GLU A 86 11.95 -13.52 0.76
CA GLU A 86 11.49 -13.35 -0.62
C GLU A 86 10.06 -13.89 -0.83
N GLY A 87 9.27 -13.18 -1.62
CA GLY A 87 7.90 -13.56 -1.96
C GLY A 87 6.87 -13.32 -0.85
N MET A 88 7.25 -12.73 0.28
CA MET A 88 6.33 -12.46 1.38
C MET A 88 5.34 -11.35 1.03
N VAL A 89 4.09 -11.52 1.49
CA VAL A 89 3.12 -10.42 1.61
C VAL A 89 2.63 -10.35 3.05
N ALA A 90 2.96 -9.28 3.76
CA ALA A 90 2.67 -9.15 5.19
C ALA A 90 2.68 -7.67 5.62
N SER A 91 2.05 -7.35 6.74
CA SER A 91 2.20 -6.00 7.33
C SER A 91 3.64 -5.72 7.78
N ALA A 92 3.92 -4.48 8.15
CA ALA A 92 5.19 -4.10 8.78
C ALA A 92 5.50 -4.88 10.08
N SER A 93 4.49 -5.45 10.75
CA SER A 93 4.68 -6.34 11.91
C SER A 93 4.96 -7.80 11.53
N LEU A 94 5.11 -8.10 10.23
CA LEU A 94 5.28 -9.45 9.67
C LEU A 94 4.09 -10.40 9.91
N GLY A 95 2.94 -9.84 10.27
CA GLY A 95 1.67 -10.55 10.43
C GLY A 95 0.71 -10.24 9.29
N GLU A 96 -0.59 -10.37 9.58
CA GLU A 96 -1.63 -10.04 8.61
C GLU A 96 -1.51 -8.58 8.16
N ALA A 97 -1.75 -8.36 6.86
CA ALA A 97 -1.79 -7.06 6.22
C ALA A 97 -3.23 -6.55 6.10
N MET A 98 -3.37 -5.26 5.80
CA MET A 98 -4.66 -4.65 5.48
C MET A 98 -4.46 -3.72 4.29
N ASP A 99 -5.40 -3.75 3.35
CA ASP A 99 -5.42 -2.91 2.17
C ASP A 99 -6.85 -2.93 1.61
N HIS A 100 -7.48 -1.77 1.48
CA HIS A 100 -8.85 -1.65 0.98
C HIS A 100 -9.06 -2.19 -0.44
N ARG A 101 -8.00 -2.34 -1.24
CA ARG A 101 -8.07 -3.01 -2.53
C ARG A 101 -8.40 -4.51 -2.38
N VAL A 102 -7.97 -5.11 -1.28
CA VAL A 102 -8.22 -6.50 -0.95
C VAL A 102 -9.52 -6.64 -0.15
N GLY A 103 -9.79 -5.72 0.78
CA GLY A 103 -11.02 -5.60 1.54
C GLY A 103 -10.84 -4.82 2.86
N SER A 104 -11.87 -4.78 3.70
CA SER A 104 -11.88 -4.00 4.95
C SER A 104 -11.41 -4.76 6.21
N CYS A 105 -10.91 -5.99 6.07
CA CYS A 105 -10.38 -6.82 7.16
C CYS A 105 -8.93 -7.22 6.85
N THR A 106 -8.24 -7.81 7.81
CA THR A 106 -6.87 -8.28 7.63
C THR A 106 -6.77 -9.53 6.76
N PHE A 107 -5.64 -9.73 6.08
CA PHE A 107 -5.38 -10.88 5.22
C PHE A 107 -3.93 -11.34 5.29
N GLY A 108 -3.67 -12.58 4.86
CA GLY A 108 -2.34 -13.18 4.95
C GLY A 108 -1.96 -13.51 6.41
N PRO A 109 -0.68 -13.41 6.80
CA PRO A 109 0.47 -13.16 5.93
C PRO A 109 0.63 -14.29 4.91
N PHE A 110 1.14 -13.96 3.73
CA PHE A 110 1.48 -14.94 2.71
C PHE A 110 2.98 -15.13 2.65
N THR A 111 3.42 -16.39 2.57
CA THR A 111 4.84 -16.74 2.40
C THR A 111 5.29 -16.79 0.94
N SER A 112 4.39 -16.50 0.00
CA SER A 112 4.67 -16.45 -1.45
C SER A 112 3.68 -15.55 -2.17
N HIS A 113 4.15 -14.88 -3.24
CA HIS A 113 3.29 -14.11 -4.14
C HIS A 113 2.24 -15.00 -4.81
N LYS A 114 2.54 -16.28 -5.06
CA LYS A 114 1.56 -17.25 -5.57
C LYS A 114 0.34 -17.39 -4.64
N GLY A 115 0.58 -17.49 -3.33
CA GLY A 115 -0.50 -17.55 -2.33
C GLY A 115 -1.34 -16.28 -2.31
N PHE A 116 -0.67 -15.12 -2.33
CA PHE A 116 -1.35 -13.83 -2.39
C PHE A 116 -2.17 -13.65 -3.68
N HIS A 117 -1.60 -13.92 -4.84
CA HIS A 117 -2.31 -13.82 -6.12
C HIS A 117 -3.48 -14.80 -6.19
N SER A 118 -3.33 -16.02 -5.65
CA SER A 118 -4.44 -16.99 -5.56
C SER A 118 -5.58 -16.43 -4.72
N TYR A 119 -5.26 -15.82 -3.57
CA TYR A 119 -6.24 -15.14 -2.72
C TYR A 119 -6.96 -14.00 -3.45
N LEU A 120 -6.24 -13.15 -4.19
CA LEU A 120 -6.81 -12.06 -4.99
C LEU A 120 -7.79 -12.55 -6.07
N ARG A 121 -7.63 -13.79 -6.54
CA ARG A 121 -8.51 -14.43 -7.53
C ARG A 121 -9.53 -15.37 -6.90
N ALA A 122 -9.82 -15.23 -5.61
CA ALA A 122 -10.76 -16.09 -4.89
C ALA A 122 -10.43 -17.60 -4.98
N ASN A 123 -9.14 -17.93 -4.97
CA ASN A 123 -8.60 -19.29 -5.16
C ASN A 123 -8.95 -19.94 -6.50
N ALA A 124 -9.30 -19.17 -7.54
CA ALA A 124 -9.35 -19.70 -8.90
C ALA A 124 -7.96 -20.23 -9.31
N PRO A 125 -7.86 -21.49 -9.78
CA PRO A 125 -6.63 -22.06 -10.30
C PRO A 125 -6.05 -21.18 -11.41
N ILE A 126 -4.73 -21.17 -11.57
CA ILE A 126 -4.09 -20.33 -12.59
C ILE A 126 -4.42 -20.84 -14.00
N GLU A 127 -4.69 -22.13 -14.12
CA GLU A 127 -5.10 -22.82 -15.34
C GLU A 127 -6.45 -22.33 -15.85
N ASP A 128 -7.39 -22.05 -14.94
CA ASP A 128 -8.73 -21.54 -15.25
C ASP A 128 -8.79 -20.01 -15.32
N CYS A 129 -7.73 -19.33 -14.85
CA CYS A 129 -7.69 -17.87 -14.72
C CYS A 129 -7.88 -17.14 -16.06
N ASN A 130 -7.40 -17.72 -17.16
CA ASN A 130 -7.57 -17.15 -18.49
C ASN A 130 -9.05 -17.02 -18.88
N GLU A 131 -9.86 -18.01 -18.54
CA GLU A 131 -11.30 -18.00 -18.87
C GLU A 131 -12.07 -17.07 -17.92
N VAL A 132 -11.70 -17.07 -16.64
CA VAL A 132 -12.43 -16.32 -15.59
C VAL A 132 -12.07 -14.83 -15.56
N PHE A 133 -10.79 -14.49 -15.71
CA PHE A 133 -10.27 -13.14 -15.54
C PHE A 133 -9.58 -12.58 -16.79
N GLY A 134 -9.13 -13.43 -17.71
CA GLY A 134 -8.45 -13.01 -18.94
C GLY A 134 -6.93 -13.20 -18.91
N PRO A 135 -6.28 -13.10 -20.08
CA PRO A 135 -4.85 -13.33 -20.23
C PRO A 135 -3.99 -12.36 -19.43
N GLU A 136 -4.42 -11.12 -19.25
CA GLU A 136 -3.66 -10.09 -18.53
C GLU A 136 -3.42 -10.51 -17.07
N VAL A 137 -4.47 -11.02 -16.41
CA VAL A 137 -4.40 -11.48 -15.01
C VAL A 137 -3.57 -12.75 -14.89
N THR A 138 -3.75 -13.71 -15.81
CA THR A 138 -3.00 -14.97 -15.78
C THR A 138 -1.52 -14.75 -16.00
N GLU A 139 -1.16 -13.91 -16.97
CA GLU A 139 0.23 -13.60 -17.28
C GLU A 139 0.91 -12.92 -16.09
N CYS A 140 0.33 -11.82 -15.57
CA CYS A 140 0.90 -11.09 -14.45
C CYS A 140 1.02 -11.97 -13.20
N HIS A 141 -0.02 -12.73 -12.87
CA HIS A 141 0.04 -13.60 -11.69
C HIS A 141 0.95 -14.83 -11.83
N SER A 142 1.47 -15.10 -13.04
CA SER A 142 2.48 -16.13 -13.32
C SER A 142 3.92 -15.60 -13.31
N ARG A 143 4.10 -14.27 -13.26
CA ARG A 143 5.43 -13.63 -13.18
C ARG A 143 6.04 -13.80 -11.78
N HIS A 144 7.36 -13.58 -11.72
CA HIS A 144 8.11 -13.52 -10.47
C HIS A 144 8.38 -12.06 -10.14
N TYR A 145 8.09 -11.67 -8.90
CA TYR A 145 8.28 -10.31 -8.40
C TYR A 145 9.17 -10.33 -7.16
N ARG A 146 9.86 -9.22 -6.92
CA ARG A 146 10.48 -8.96 -5.62
C ARG A 146 9.42 -8.52 -4.60
N SER A 147 9.69 -8.80 -3.33
CA SER A 147 8.90 -8.21 -2.23
C SER A 147 9.54 -6.90 -1.81
N CYS A 148 8.78 -5.81 -1.87
CA CYS A 148 9.25 -4.48 -1.49
C CYS A 148 8.40 -3.92 -0.35
N PHE A 149 9.03 -3.14 0.54
CA PHE A 149 8.26 -2.37 1.49
C PHE A 149 7.48 -1.31 0.73
N THR A 150 6.19 -1.20 1.02
CA THR A 150 5.20 -0.45 0.24
C THR A 150 4.29 0.27 1.21
N HIS A 151 3.98 1.54 0.93
CA HIS A 151 3.02 2.33 1.71
C HIS A 151 1.60 1.79 1.52
N ALA A 152 1.28 1.38 0.28
CA ALA A 152 -0.03 0.83 -0.13
C ALA A 152 -1.20 1.84 0.02
N ASP A 153 -0.89 3.14 0.12
CA ASP A 153 -1.88 4.21 0.04
C ASP A 153 -1.23 5.57 -0.29
N ILE A 154 -0.24 5.55 -1.19
CA ILE A 154 0.45 6.78 -1.57
C ILE A 154 -0.49 7.66 -2.41
N ALA A 155 -1.05 8.68 -1.76
CA ALA A 155 -2.02 9.59 -2.36
C ALA A 155 -1.81 11.01 -1.83
N PRO A 156 -2.23 12.07 -2.55
CA PRO A 156 -1.99 13.45 -2.11
C PRO A 156 -2.60 13.79 -0.74
N ARG A 157 -3.64 13.09 -0.28
CA ARG A 157 -4.21 13.27 1.06
C ARG A 157 -3.27 12.81 2.20
N ASN A 158 -2.34 11.91 1.89
CA ASN A 158 -1.39 11.28 2.82
C ASN A 158 0.02 11.88 2.74
N ILE A 159 0.20 12.94 1.94
CA ILE A 159 1.47 13.65 1.79
C ILE A 159 1.29 15.04 2.40
N MET A 160 2.08 15.37 3.41
CA MET A 160 2.10 16.70 4.02
C MET A 160 3.11 17.57 3.29
N VAL A 161 2.76 18.82 3.04
CA VAL A 161 3.62 19.80 2.40
C VAL A 161 3.71 21.09 3.19
N ASP A 162 4.91 21.66 3.24
CA ASP A 162 5.20 22.98 3.81
C ASP A 162 6.18 23.70 2.87
N ASP A 163 5.88 24.96 2.55
CA ASP A 163 6.67 25.79 1.62
C ASP A 163 7.04 25.08 0.28
N GLY A 164 6.09 24.32 -0.28
CA GLY A 164 6.26 23.63 -1.56
C GLY A 164 7.17 22.39 -1.52
N LYS A 165 7.47 21.84 -0.34
CA LYS A 165 8.26 20.61 -0.16
C LYS A 165 7.52 19.57 0.65
N VAL A 166 7.89 18.31 0.50
CA VAL A 166 7.35 17.23 1.33
C VAL A 166 7.84 17.39 2.77
N SER A 167 6.90 17.57 3.71
CA SER A 167 7.20 17.71 5.14
C SER A 167 6.96 16.43 5.93
N ALA A 168 6.08 15.54 5.46
CA ALA A 168 5.93 14.17 5.95
C ALA A 168 5.08 13.29 5.02
N ILE A 169 5.28 11.98 5.07
CA ILE A 169 4.34 10.96 4.58
C ILE A 169 3.62 10.35 5.79
N VAL A 170 2.29 10.30 5.75
CA VAL A 170 1.42 9.86 6.85
C VAL A 170 0.48 8.73 6.43
N ASP A 171 -0.23 8.16 7.41
CA ASP A 171 -1.22 7.09 7.20
C ASP A 171 -0.65 5.75 6.72
N TRP A 172 0.30 5.23 7.50
CA TRP A 172 1.04 3.99 7.22
C TRP A 172 0.29 2.70 7.62
N GLN A 173 -1.02 2.75 7.80
CA GLN A 173 -1.80 1.61 8.31
C GLN A 173 -1.81 0.39 7.38
N PHE A 174 -1.61 0.59 6.07
CA PHE A 174 -1.46 -0.48 5.07
C PHE A 174 0.00 -0.83 4.78
N GLY A 175 0.93 -0.14 5.44
CA GLY A 175 2.37 -0.27 5.24
C GLY A 175 2.86 -1.70 5.53
N GLY A 176 3.61 -2.26 4.58
CA GLY A 176 4.09 -3.63 4.68
C GLY A 176 4.88 -4.09 3.47
N TRP A 177 5.06 -5.40 3.37
CA TRP A 177 5.74 -6.08 2.28
C TRP A 177 4.72 -6.56 1.26
N TYR A 178 4.92 -6.21 0.00
CA TYR A 178 4.04 -6.55 -1.12
C TYR A 178 4.88 -6.82 -2.39
N PRO A 179 4.30 -7.43 -3.45
CA PRO A 179 4.96 -7.46 -4.75
C PRO A 179 5.36 -6.05 -5.21
N GLU A 180 6.52 -5.90 -5.86
CA GLU A 180 7.07 -4.60 -6.26
C GLU A 180 6.15 -3.70 -7.10
N TYR A 181 5.19 -4.29 -7.82
CA TYR A 181 4.19 -3.57 -8.60
C TYR A 181 3.10 -2.90 -7.75
N TRP A 182 2.93 -3.32 -6.49
CA TRP A 182 1.74 -3.02 -5.68
C TRP A 182 1.58 -1.53 -5.42
N GLU A 183 2.66 -0.79 -5.12
CA GLU A 183 2.58 0.66 -4.93
C GLU A 183 2.05 1.38 -6.18
N TYR A 184 2.51 0.96 -7.37
CA TYR A 184 2.10 1.56 -8.65
C TYR A 184 0.63 1.30 -8.93
N THR A 185 0.18 0.06 -8.82
CA THR A 185 -1.23 -0.28 -9.11
C THR A 185 -2.16 0.31 -8.05
N LYS A 186 -1.74 0.33 -6.79
CA LYS A 186 -2.52 0.87 -5.68
C LYS A 186 -2.67 2.40 -5.75
N ALA A 187 -1.65 3.13 -6.21
CA ALA A 187 -1.76 4.57 -6.45
C ALA A 187 -2.89 4.92 -7.44
N HIS A 188 -3.22 4.01 -8.36
CA HIS A 188 -4.29 4.16 -9.35
C HIS A 188 -5.66 3.63 -8.89
N TYR A 189 -5.76 3.05 -7.69
CA TYR A 189 -7.01 2.47 -7.16
C TYR A 189 -7.98 3.51 -6.56
N GLY A 190 -7.74 4.80 -6.79
CA GLY A 190 -8.55 5.89 -6.25
C GLY A 190 -9.82 6.19 -7.05
N GLN A 191 -10.87 6.65 -6.36
CA GLN A 191 -12.14 7.09 -6.97
C GLN A 191 -12.11 8.54 -7.50
N ILE A 192 -11.01 9.28 -7.26
CA ILE A 192 -10.89 10.68 -7.65
C ILE A 192 -9.95 10.78 -8.86
N ASP A 193 -10.48 11.30 -9.96
CA ASP A 193 -9.71 11.56 -11.17
C ASP A 193 -8.73 12.73 -10.93
N ARG A 194 -7.43 12.45 -11.07
CA ARG A 194 -6.31 13.38 -10.85
C ARG A 194 -5.23 13.14 -11.89
N PRO A 195 -5.50 13.47 -13.17
CA PRO A 195 -4.60 13.14 -14.27
C PRO A 195 -3.19 13.71 -14.03
N GLU A 196 -3.07 14.98 -13.61
CA GLU A 196 -1.76 15.60 -13.33
C GLU A 196 -0.93 14.86 -12.25
N TRP A 197 -1.59 14.23 -11.26
CA TRP A 197 -0.91 13.43 -10.25
C TRP A 197 -0.50 12.06 -10.80
N TYR A 198 -1.41 11.39 -11.52
CA TYR A 198 -1.14 10.08 -12.10
C TYR A 198 -0.07 10.16 -13.18
N ASP A 199 -0.19 11.10 -14.12
CA ASP A 199 0.81 11.38 -15.16
C ASP A 199 2.19 11.66 -14.53
N GLY A 200 2.21 12.47 -13.46
CA GLY A 200 3.44 12.77 -12.73
C GLY A 200 4.09 11.54 -12.09
N LEU A 201 3.30 10.68 -11.44
CA LEU A 201 3.82 9.43 -10.88
C LEU A 201 4.33 8.51 -12.00
N GLU A 202 3.55 8.35 -13.08
CA GLU A 202 3.91 7.56 -14.25
C GLU A 202 5.25 7.97 -14.88
N ASP A 203 5.55 9.27 -14.88
CA ASP A 203 6.82 9.82 -15.37
C ASP A 203 7.98 9.63 -14.38
N ALA A 204 7.69 9.60 -13.08
CA ALA A 204 8.71 9.63 -12.03
C ALA A 204 9.05 8.26 -11.43
N MET A 205 8.19 7.25 -11.60
CA MET A 205 8.37 5.92 -11.02
C MET A 205 8.40 4.82 -12.07
N GLU A 206 8.95 3.66 -11.70
CA GLU A 206 8.87 2.47 -12.57
C GLU A 206 7.42 2.05 -12.77
N ARG A 207 7.05 1.92 -14.04
CA ARG A 207 5.70 1.59 -14.48
C ARG A 207 5.48 0.09 -14.45
N TYR A 208 4.27 -0.30 -14.03
CA TYR A 208 3.78 -1.67 -14.08
C TYR A 208 2.43 -1.69 -14.81
N ASP A 209 2.44 -1.30 -16.08
CA ASP A 209 1.20 -1.08 -16.86
C ASP A 209 0.44 -2.37 -17.13
N ASP A 210 1.12 -3.49 -17.32
CA ASP A 210 0.49 -4.80 -17.49
C ASP A 210 -0.21 -5.23 -16.19
N GLU A 211 0.48 -5.08 -15.06
CA GLU A 211 -0.06 -5.35 -13.73
C GLU A 211 -1.21 -4.41 -13.39
N LEU A 212 -1.14 -3.14 -13.80
CA LEU A 212 -2.26 -2.20 -13.66
C LEU A 212 -3.47 -2.64 -14.48
N ARG A 213 -3.29 -3.10 -15.72
CA ARG A 213 -4.40 -3.63 -16.54
C ARG A 213 -4.99 -4.91 -15.93
N ALA A 214 -4.15 -5.79 -15.39
CA ALA A 214 -4.57 -6.99 -14.67
C ALA A 214 -5.37 -6.62 -13.41
N GLU A 215 -4.87 -5.70 -12.61
CA GLU A 215 -5.52 -5.18 -11.41
C GLU A 215 -6.86 -4.53 -11.75
N GLN A 216 -6.93 -3.63 -12.73
CA GLN A 216 -8.19 -3.03 -13.20
C GLN A 216 -9.21 -4.08 -13.67
N THR A 217 -8.74 -5.19 -14.23
CA THR A 217 -9.62 -6.31 -14.61
C THR A 217 -10.17 -7.02 -13.37
N LEU A 218 -9.34 -7.22 -12.35
CA LEU A 218 -9.78 -7.71 -11.06
C LEU A 218 -10.72 -6.73 -10.36
N TRP A 219 -10.46 -5.42 -10.37
CA TRP A 219 -11.36 -4.41 -9.77
C TRP A 219 -12.76 -4.48 -10.38
N ARG A 220 -12.87 -4.71 -11.70
CA ARG A 220 -14.17 -4.83 -12.38
C ARG A 220 -14.90 -6.15 -12.09
N ARG A 221 -14.16 -7.25 -11.92
CA ARG A 221 -14.73 -8.61 -11.84
C ARG A 221 -14.84 -9.16 -10.42
N LEU A 222 -13.96 -8.69 -9.54
CA LEU A 222 -13.74 -9.16 -8.18
C LEU A 222 -13.07 -8.04 -7.36
N ASP A 223 -13.80 -6.93 -7.22
CA ASP A 223 -13.39 -5.89 -6.27
C ASP A 223 -13.49 -6.45 -4.84
N GLU A 224 -12.55 -6.05 -3.98
CA GLU A 224 -12.51 -6.48 -2.58
C GLU A 224 -12.71 -8.01 -2.40
N PRO A 225 -11.80 -8.87 -2.92
CA PRO A 225 -11.93 -10.33 -2.89
C PRO A 225 -12.19 -10.91 -1.49
N GLN A 226 -11.82 -10.20 -0.42
CA GLN A 226 -12.15 -10.55 0.96
C GLN A 226 -13.65 -10.75 1.23
N LEU A 227 -14.53 -10.10 0.49
CA LEU A 227 -15.98 -10.28 0.65
C LEU A 227 -16.44 -11.72 0.37
N LEU A 228 -15.72 -12.48 -0.46
CA LEU A 228 -15.99 -13.90 -0.71
C LEU A 228 -15.50 -14.83 0.42
N TRP A 229 -14.66 -14.30 1.30
CA TRP A 229 -14.08 -15.01 2.43
C TRP A 229 -14.86 -14.78 3.72
N ARG A 230 -15.71 -13.72 3.79
CA ARG A 230 -16.61 -13.49 4.93
C ARG A 230 -17.52 -14.71 5.16
N GLY A 231 -17.38 -15.34 6.32
CA GLY A 231 -18.11 -16.56 6.69
C GLY A 231 -17.43 -17.90 6.32
N LYS A 232 -16.27 -17.86 5.66
CA LYS A 232 -15.40 -19.03 5.40
C LYS A 232 -14.14 -19.06 6.27
N GLU A 233 -14.02 -18.16 7.23
CA GLU A 233 -12.86 -18.01 8.15
C GLU A 233 -12.62 -19.25 9.03
N HIS A 234 -13.56 -20.21 9.07
CA HIS A 234 -13.41 -21.51 9.72
C HIS A 234 -12.94 -22.65 8.78
N LEU A 235 -12.62 -22.34 7.52
CA LEU A 235 -12.27 -23.33 6.49
C LEU A 235 -10.83 -23.19 5.97
N THR A 236 -9.94 -22.46 6.66
CA THR A 236 -8.52 -22.71 6.46
C THR A 236 -8.23 -24.17 6.82
N PRO A 237 -7.65 -24.98 5.91
CA PRO A 237 -7.23 -26.32 6.28
C PRO A 237 -6.25 -26.17 7.44
N SER A 238 -6.51 -26.85 8.55
CA SER A 238 -5.48 -27.13 9.52
C SER A 238 -4.25 -27.59 8.75
N LEU A 239 -3.09 -27.00 9.07
CA LEU A 239 -1.81 -27.61 8.81
C LEU A 239 -1.82 -28.99 9.49
N ASP A 240 -2.30 -30.00 8.77
CA ASP A 240 -2.07 -31.39 9.12
C ASP A 240 -0.59 -31.65 8.82
N LEU A 241 0.22 -31.38 9.84
CA LEU A 241 1.53 -32.00 9.99
C LEU A 241 1.29 -33.49 10.24
N ALA A 242 1.53 -34.30 9.20
CA ALA A 242 1.85 -35.71 9.30
C ALA A 242 3.17 -35.96 8.54
#